data_AF-A0A8S8ZCU1-F1
#
_entry.id   AF-A0A8S8ZCU1-F1
#
_cell.length_a   1.000
_cell.length_b   1.000
_cell.length_c   1.000
_cell.angle_alpha   90.00
_cell.angle_beta   90.00
_cell.angle_gamma   90.00
#
_symmetry.space_group_name_H-M   'P 1'
#
loop_
_entity.id
_entity.type
_entity.pdbx_description
1 polymer ?
#
loop_
_entity_poly.entity_id
_entity_poly.type
_entity_poly.pdbx_seq_one_letter_code
_entity_poly.pdbx_strand_id
1 'polypeptide(L)'
;MFRCIILWTIAIGLTPFADENSRSTVVIALNYLDGLEDKIFRDTLAKKFRILVAGGFGNLKGKVFRVGCMGEVDRYHVMRCISGIASTLSMMGYDTDTQAGLKVAEEKLKPLESL
;
A
#
# COMPACT_ATOMS: atom_id res chain seq x y z
N MET A 1 5.51 4.04 -11.01
CA MET A 1 4.52 3.76 -9.94
C MET A 1 4.89 2.56 -9.06
N PHE A 2 5.11 1.36 -9.61
CA PHE A 2 5.54 0.18 -8.81
C PHE A 2 6.67 0.47 -7.80
N ARG A 3 7.79 1.02 -8.28
CA ARG A 3 8.95 1.34 -7.45
C ARG A 3 8.64 2.39 -6.37
N CYS A 4 7.69 3.29 -6.62
CA CYS A 4 7.23 4.26 -5.63
C CYS A 4 6.54 3.55 -4.45
N ILE A 5 5.62 2.63 -4.74
CA ILE A 5 4.85 1.91 -3.71
C ILE A 5 5.78 1.02 -2.88
N ILE A 6 6.76 0.36 -3.50
CA ILE A 6 7.77 -0.44 -2.76
C ILE A 6 8.59 0.43 -1.80
N LEU A 7 9.11 1.58 -2.26
CA LEU A 7 9.91 2.46 -1.40
C LEU A 7 9.05 3.09 -0.30
N TRP A 8 7.80 3.44 -0.62
CA TRP A 8 6.83 3.92 0.36
C TRP A 8 6.56 2.86 1.45
N THR A 9 6.41 1.57 1.09
CA THR A 9 6.16 0.52 2.09
C THR A 9 7.26 0.43 3.13
N ILE A 10 8.52 0.53 2.69
CA ILE A 10 9.69 0.50 3.58
C ILE A 10 9.65 1.69 4.55
N ALA A 11 9.28 2.87 4.07
CA ALA A 11 9.23 4.09 4.88
C ALA A 11 8.14 4.06 5.96
N ILE A 12 7.02 3.37 5.72
CA ILE A 12 5.91 3.27 6.69
C ILE A 12 5.94 1.99 7.55
N GLY A 13 6.98 1.16 7.42
CA GLY A 13 7.14 -0.08 8.20
C GLY A 13 6.38 -1.30 7.65
N LEU A 14 5.84 -1.24 6.43
CA LEU A 14 5.28 -2.40 5.75
C LEU A 14 6.37 -3.15 4.96
N THR A 15 6.18 -4.46 4.79
CA THR A 15 7.14 -5.30 4.05
C THR A 15 6.48 -5.96 2.83
N PRO A 16 7.13 -5.94 1.65
CA PRO A 16 6.71 -6.74 0.51
C PRO A 16 6.76 -8.23 0.83
N PHE A 17 5.71 -8.96 0.47
CA PHE A 17 5.64 -10.42 0.67
C PHE A 17 6.60 -11.18 -0.26
N ALA A 18 6.73 -10.74 -1.52
CA ALA A 18 7.55 -11.41 -2.51
C ALA A 18 9.02 -10.95 -2.45
N ASP A 19 9.92 -11.92 -2.65
CA ASP A 19 11.35 -11.68 -2.86
C ASP A 19 11.58 -10.68 -3.99
N GLU A 20 12.62 -9.85 -3.85
CA GLU A 20 12.90 -8.75 -4.76
C GLU A 20 12.94 -9.15 -6.25
N ASN A 21 13.53 -10.31 -6.55
CA ASN A 21 13.65 -10.83 -7.91
C ASN A 21 12.36 -11.43 -8.47
N SER A 22 11.34 -11.63 -7.62
CA SER A 22 10.06 -12.27 -7.95
C SER A 22 8.87 -11.31 -7.84
N ARG A 23 9.11 -10.00 -7.64
CA ARG A 23 8.04 -9.01 -7.48
C ARG A 23 7.35 -8.72 -8.80
N SER A 24 6.03 -8.76 -8.80
CA SER A 24 5.23 -8.29 -9.93
C SER A 24 5.25 -6.76 -10.00
N THR A 25 5.39 -6.23 -11.21
CA THR A 25 5.33 -4.78 -11.48
C THR A 25 3.92 -4.21 -11.41
N VAL A 26 2.89 -5.07 -11.39
CA VAL A 26 1.48 -4.70 -11.52
C VAL A 26 0.63 -5.10 -10.31
N VAL A 27 1.06 -6.06 -9.50
CA VAL A 27 0.40 -6.43 -8.24
C VAL A 27 1.43 -6.51 -7.13
N ILE A 28 1.24 -5.71 -6.09
CA ILE A 28 2.15 -5.65 -4.95
C ILE A 28 1.47 -6.30 -3.76
N ALA A 29 2.02 -7.43 -3.32
CA ALA A 29 1.58 -8.12 -2.11
C ALA A 29 2.39 -7.59 -0.91
N LEU A 30 1.70 -7.17 0.14
CA LEU A 30 2.25 -6.59 1.35
C LEU A 30 1.82 -7.40 2.56
N ASN A 31 2.75 -7.65 3.47
CA ASN A 31 2.44 -8.28 4.75
C ASN A 31 1.66 -7.32 5.65
N TYR A 32 0.72 -7.85 6.41
CA TYR A 32 0.10 -7.11 7.50
C TYR A 32 1.10 -6.89 8.64
N LEU A 33 0.90 -5.80 9.39
CA LEU A 33 1.60 -5.59 10.66
C LEU A 33 1.08 -6.61 11.70
N ASP A 34 1.91 -6.89 12.69
CA ASP A 34 1.54 -7.82 13.75
C ASP A 34 0.26 -7.37 14.49
N GLY A 35 -0.66 -8.31 14.70
CA GLY A 35 -1.95 -8.07 15.33
C GLY A 35 -2.99 -7.37 14.44
N LEU A 36 -2.67 -7.02 13.19
CA LEU A 36 -3.58 -6.28 12.32
C LEU A 36 -4.64 -7.21 11.75
N GLU A 37 -5.91 -6.92 12.02
CA GLU A 37 -7.00 -7.73 11.48
C GLU A 37 -7.35 -7.32 10.04
N ASP A 38 -7.03 -8.22 9.10
CA ASP A 38 -7.28 -8.10 7.66
C ASP A 38 -8.65 -7.49 7.32
N LYS A 39 -9.72 -8.07 7.85
CA LYS A 39 -11.09 -7.69 7.49
C LYS A 39 -11.42 -6.28 7.97
N ILE A 40 -11.07 -5.93 9.22
CA ILE A 40 -11.24 -4.57 9.73
C ILE A 40 -10.46 -3.57 8.89
N PHE A 41 -9.21 -3.88 8.54
CA PHE A 41 -8.38 -3.01 7.71
C PHE A 41 -9.02 -2.76 6.33
N ARG A 42 -9.38 -3.83 5.61
CA ARG A 42 -9.99 -3.70 4.27
C ARG A 42 -11.35 -3.02 4.32
N ASP A 43 -12.18 -3.33 5.32
CA ASP A 43 -13.49 -2.71 5.49
C ASP A 43 -13.36 -1.21 5.82
N THR A 44 -12.39 -0.83 6.66
CA THR A 44 -12.12 0.57 7.01
C THR A 44 -11.64 1.35 5.79
N LEU A 45 -10.68 0.79 5.07
CA LEU A 45 -10.13 1.39 3.85
C LEU A 45 -11.22 1.61 2.79
N ALA A 46 -12.08 0.61 2.58
CA ALA A 46 -13.20 0.68 1.64
C ALA A 46 -14.27 1.70 2.06
N LYS A 47 -14.67 1.71 3.34
CA LYS A 47 -15.76 2.57 3.83
C LYS A 47 -15.33 4.03 3.96
N LYS A 48 -14.12 4.29 4.47
CA LYS A 48 -13.64 5.65 4.76
C LYS A 48 -13.03 6.33 3.53
N PHE A 49 -12.27 5.58 2.73
CA PHE A 49 -11.49 6.17 1.64
C PHE A 49 -11.95 5.77 0.25
N ARG A 50 -12.93 4.85 0.16
CA ARG A 50 -13.43 4.27 -1.12
C ARG A 50 -12.32 3.56 -1.90
N ILE A 51 -11.35 2.98 -1.19
CA ILE A 51 -10.22 2.23 -1.77
C ILE A 51 -10.44 0.74 -1.48
N LEU A 52 -10.38 -0.07 -2.52
CA LEU A 52 -10.50 -1.52 -2.41
C LEU A 52 -9.12 -2.15 -2.63
N VAL A 53 -8.70 -2.97 -1.67
CA VAL A 53 -7.52 -3.83 -1.79
C VAL A 53 -7.96 -5.28 -1.62
N ALA A 54 -7.27 -6.20 -2.30
CA ALA A 54 -7.59 -7.61 -2.20
C ALA A 54 -6.85 -8.25 -1.03
N GLY A 55 -7.49 -9.15 -0.29
CA GLY A 55 -6.81 -9.99 0.69
C GLY A 55 -6.00 -11.12 0.03
N GLY A 56 -5.26 -11.85 0.86
CA GLY A 56 -4.69 -13.15 0.51
C GLY A 56 -5.73 -14.27 0.48
N PHE A 57 -5.44 -15.34 -0.26
CA PHE A 57 -6.26 -16.54 -0.35
C PHE A 57 -5.53 -17.76 0.23
N GLY A 58 -6.28 -18.80 0.60
CA GLY A 58 -5.72 -20.05 1.14
C GLY A 58 -4.77 -19.78 2.31
N ASN A 59 -3.53 -20.27 2.18
CA ASN A 59 -2.48 -20.15 3.21
C ASN A 59 -2.04 -18.71 3.51
N LEU A 60 -2.43 -17.74 2.67
CA LEU A 60 -2.11 -16.32 2.80
C LEU A 60 -3.28 -15.49 3.35
N LYS A 61 -4.45 -16.10 3.58
CA LYS A 61 -5.62 -15.42 4.14
C LYS A 61 -5.27 -14.83 5.51
N GLY A 62 -5.56 -13.54 5.70
CA GLY A 62 -5.25 -12.83 6.95
C GLY A 62 -3.79 -12.42 7.13
N LYS A 63 -2.88 -12.75 6.20
CA LYS A 63 -1.44 -12.48 6.31
C LYS A 63 -0.96 -11.35 5.39
N VAL A 64 -1.60 -11.23 4.23
CA VAL A 64 -1.21 -10.25 3.21
C VAL A 64 -2.42 -9.55 2.62
N PHE A 65 -2.19 -8.34 2.11
CA PHE A 65 -3.09 -7.68 1.17
C PHE A 65 -2.35 -7.34 -0.12
N ARG A 66 -3.10 -7.07 -1.17
CA ARG A 66 -2.59 -6.86 -2.53
C ARG A 66 -3.11 -5.55 -3.09
N VAL A 67 -2.17 -4.72 -3.54
CA VAL A 67 -2.42 -3.46 -4.24
C VAL A 67 -2.20 -3.69 -5.73
N GLY A 68 -3.25 -3.48 -6.53
CA GLY A 68 -3.18 -3.57 -7.98
C GLY A 68 -2.84 -2.21 -8.60
N CYS A 69 -1.91 -2.20 -9.54
CA CYS A 69 -1.56 -1.05 -10.37
C CYS A 69 -1.60 -1.47 -11.83
N MET A 70 -2.82 -1.64 -12.36
CA MET A 70 -3.08 -2.07 -13.74
C MET A 70 -4.03 -1.08 -14.41
N GLY A 71 -3.88 -0.90 -15.72
CA GLY A 71 -4.72 -0.02 -16.52
C GLY A 71 -4.32 1.44 -16.38
N GLU A 72 -5.32 2.33 -16.41
CA GLU A 72 -5.13 3.77 -16.32
C GLU A 72 -4.92 4.20 -14.86
N VAL A 73 -3.65 4.25 -14.46
CA VAL A 73 -3.23 4.65 -13.13
C VAL A 73 -2.35 5.89 -13.25
N ASP A 74 -2.59 6.87 -12.39
CA ASP A 74 -1.91 8.17 -12.39
C ASP A 74 -1.33 8.42 -10.99
N ARG A 75 -0.44 9.40 -10.85
CA ARG A 75 0.08 9.91 -9.58
C ARG A 75 -1.03 10.12 -8.56
N TYR A 76 -2.15 10.73 -8.95
CA TYR A 76 -3.28 10.96 -8.06
C TYR A 76 -3.81 9.64 -7.45
N HIS A 77 -3.98 8.61 -8.29
CA HIS A 77 -4.47 7.30 -7.85
C HIS A 77 -3.51 6.65 -6.85
N VAL A 78 -2.20 6.71 -7.12
CA VAL A 78 -1.17 6.17 -6.23
C VAL A 78 -1.16 6.91 -4.89
N MET A 79 -1.09 8.25 -4.93
CA MET A 79 -1.10 9.09 -3.72
C MET A 79 -2.33 8.84 -2.86
N ARG A 80 -3.51 8.76 -3.47
CA ARG A 80 -4.76 8.47 -2.75
C ARG A 80 -4.72 7.09 -2.10
N CYS A 81 -4.22 6.07 -2.80
CA CYS A 81 -4.10 4.71 -2.29
C CYS A 81 -3.19 4.64 -1.05
N ILE A 82 -1.97 5.17 -1.16
CA ILE A 82 -0.98 5.10 -0.08
C ILE A 82 -1.39 5.94 1.14
N SER A 83 -1.96 7.13 0.92
CA SER A 83 -2.48 7.97 2.01
C SER A 83 -3.64 7.28 2.73
N GLY A 84 -4.56 6.67 1.98
CA GLY A 84 -5.68 5.92 2.57
C GLY A 84 -5.21 4.74 3.42
N ILE A 85 -4.19 4.00 2.97
CA ILE A 85 -3.60 2.91 3.75
C ILE A 85 -2.94 3.46 5.02
N ALA A 86 -2.09 4.48 4.90
CA ALA A 86 -1.41 5.11 6.04
C ALA A 86 -2.39 5.64 7.09
N SER A 87 -3.45 6.35 6.66
CA SER A 87 -4.50 6.82 7.56
C SER A 87 -5.28 5.66 8.20
N THR A 88 -5.54 4.58 7.47
CA THR A 88 -6.21 3.39 8.02
C THR A 88 -5.36 2.74 9.12
N LEU A 89 -4.05 2.59 8.90
CA LEU A 89 -3.12 2.07 9.90
C LEU A 89 -3.11 2.95 11.16
N SER A 90 -3.02 4.27 11.00
CA SER A 90 -3.08 5.24 12.11
C SER A 90 -4.41 5.16 12.88
N MET A 91 -5.55 5.06 12.18
CA MET A 91 -6.87 4.88 12.81
C MET A 91 -7.00 3.57 13.60
N MET A 92 -6.26 2.54 13.18
CA MET A 92 -6.21 1.25 13.87
C MET A 92 -5.18 1.22 15.01
N GLY A 93 -4.51 2.35 15.30
CA GLY A 93 -3.55 2.47 16.40
C GLY A 93 -2.13 2.02 16.06
N TYR A 94 -1.80 1.81 14.78
CA TYR A 94 -0.45 1.48 14.36
C TYR A 94 0.38 2.74 14.19
N ASP A 95 1.48 2.81 14.94
CA ASP A 95 2.47 3.87 14.78
C ASP A 95 3.28 3.61 13.50
N THR A 96 3.02 4.43 12.50
CA THR A 96 3.70 4.37 11.20
C THR A 96 4.13 5.78 10.85
N ASP A 97 5.33 5.94 10.31
CA ASP A 97 5.83 7.24 9.88
C ASP A 97 5.16 7.65 8.56
N THR A 98 3.89 8.06 8.69
CA THR A 98 3.05 8.47 7.56
C THR A 98 3.67 9.65 6.81
N GLN A 99 4.36 10.56 7.51
CA GLN A 99 4.99 11.73 6.91
C GLN A 99 6.21 11.35 6.09
N ALA A 100 7.10 10.49 6.61
CA ALA A 100 8.23 9.98 5.84
C ALA A 100 7.76 9.19 4.62
N GLY A 101 6.72 8.36 4.78
CA GLY A 101 6.10 7.64 3.67
C GLY A 101 5.63 8.57 2.56
N LEU A 102 4.82 9.57 2.89
CA LEU A 102 4.28 10.51 1.90
C LEU A 102 5.38 11.28 1.18
N LYS A 103 6.41 11.73 1.90
CA LYS A 103 7.56 12.43 1.31
C LYS A 103 8.30 11.54 0.29
N VAL A 104 8.57 10.28 0.64
CA VAL A 104 9.21 9.32 -0.28
C VAL A 104 8.37 9.12 -1.53
N ALA A 105 7.05 9.01 -1.38
CA ALA A 105 6.16 8.83 -2.51
C ALA A 105 6.13 10.06 -3.42
N GLU A 106 6.02 11.26 -2.86
CA GLU A 106 6.06 12.50 -3.64
C GLU A 106 7.35 12.64 -4.43
N GLU A 107 8.50 12.41 -3.80
CA GLU A 107 9.81 12.48 -4.47
C GLU A 107 9.93 11.50 -5.63
N LYS A 108 9.37 10.30 -5.51
CA LYS A 108 9.43 9.27 -6.56
C LYS A 108 8.37 9.45 -7.65
N LEU A 109 7.33 10.24 -7.40
CA LEU A 109 6.28 10.52 -8.38
C LEU A 109 6.51 11.84 -9.14
N LYS A 110 7.32 12.78 -8.63
CA LYS A 110 7.72 14.02 -9.35
C LYS A 110 8.15 13.82 -10.81
N PRO A 111 8.96 12.79 -11.17
CA PRO A 111 9.39 12.60 -12.56
C PRO A 111 8.28 12.17 -13.54
N LEU A 112 7.08 11.86 -13.04
CA LEU A 112 5.94 11.48 -13.87
C LEU A 112 5.10 12.68 -14.33
N GLU A 113 5.36 13.89 -13.80
CA GLU A 113 4.63 15.12 -14.18
C GLU A 113 5.16 15.77 -15.48
N SER A 114 6.28 15.29 -16.04
CA SER A 114 6.93 15.86 -17.21
C SER A 114 6.67 15.09 -18.52
N LEU A 115 5.60 14.30 -18.58
CA LEU A 115 5.12 13.58 -19.78
C LEU A 115 3.72 14.08 -20.14
#